data_AF-A0A497RK40-F1
#
_entry.id   AF-A0A497RK40-F1
#
_cell.length_a   1.000
_cell.length_b   1.000
_cell.length_c   1.000
_cell.angle_alpha   90.00
_cell.angle_beta   90.00
_cell.angle_gamma   90.00
#
_symmetry.space_group_name_H-M   'P 1'
#
loop_
_entity.id
_entity.type
_entity.pdbx_description
1 polymer ?
#
loop_
_entity_poly.entity_id
_entity_poly.type
_entity_poly.pdbx_seq_one_letter_code
_entity_poly.pdbx_strand_id
1 'polypeptide(L)'
;MTYIFVEVRFGEYSSKGKTKDVQSGTRQVLLGLDNPKLPEKVNKQLGWPAIKPLFFALIKEPKKYYVGGKPRVRNLAAGAIACYYYTWSDDKLEKTIEILNNVLLKIKEGSKWLKWETFRIYLAKEIHQKTL
;
A
#
# COMPACT_ATOMS: atom_id res chain seq x y z
N MET A 1 -18.56 0.24 -10.33
CA MET A 1 -17.95 -0.24 -9.07
C MET A 1 -16.77 0.66 -8.66
N THR A 2 -16.45 0.81 -7.36
CA THR A 2 -15.33 1.67 -6.89
C THR A 2 -14.26 0.82 -6.19
N TYR A 3 -13.01 1.01 -6.60
CA TYR A 3 -11.84 0.40 -5.98
C TYR A 3 -10.91 1.48 -5.43
N ILE A 4 -10.34 1.20 -4.26
CA ILE A 4 -9.36 2.07 -3.62
C ILE A 4 -8.00 1.40 -3.69
N PHE A 5 -7.02 2.08 -4.23
CA PHE A 5 -5.63 1.61 -4.25
C PHE A 5 -4.79 2.44 -3.29
N VAL A 6 -4.00 1.76 -2.46
CA VAL A 6 -2.99 2.38 -1.62
C VAL A 6 -1.63 1.98 -2.18
N GLU A 7 -0.94 2.94 -2.78
CA GLU A 7 0.47 2.80 -3.16
C GLU A 7 1.35 3.25 -2.01
N VAL A 8 2.38 2.49 -1.70
CA VAL A 8 3.40 2.82 -0.71
C VAL A 8 4.77 2.74 -1.37
N ARG A 9 5.60 3.76 -1.18
CA ARG A 9 7.01 3.76 -1.58
C ARG A 9 7.90 3.53 -0.38
N PHE A 10 8.88 2.68 -0.55
CA PHE A 10 9.85 2.35 0.49
C PHE A 10 11.05 3.28 0.38
N GLY A 11 11.57 3.72 1.53
CA GLY A 11 12.79 4.54 1.56
C GLY A 11 14.00 3.81 0.99
N GLU A 12 14.96 4.57 0.44
CA GLU A 12 16.10 4.02 -0.27
C GLU A 12 16.89 2.98 0.55
N TYR A 13 17.08 1.83 -0.08
CA TYR A 13 17.77 0.68 0.47
C TYR A 13 19.29 0.87 0.40
N SER A 14 19.93 1.12 1.54
CA SER A 14 21.39 0.97 1.62
C SER A 14 21.78 -0.51 1.53
N SER A 15 22.93 -0.80 0.93
CA SER A 15 23.50 -2.14 0.76
C SER A 15 23.74 -2.91 2.08
N LYS A 16 23.59 -2.25 3.24
CA LYS A 16 23.78 -2.81 4.58
C LYS A 16 22.46 -3.15 5.32
N GLY A 17 21.30 -2.73 4.80
CA GLY A 17 20.02 -3.01 5.45
C GLY A 17 19.45 -4.37 5.07
N LYS A 18 19.01 -5.20 6.03
CA LYS A 18 18.13 -6.35 5.74
C LYS A 18 16.77 -5.80 5.27
N THR A 19 16.30 -6.26 4.10
CA THR A 19 15.18 -5.66 3.35
C THR A 19 14.01 -6.60 3.08
N LYS A 20 14.18 -7.91 3.28
CA LYS A 20 13.15 -8.92 2.97
C LYS A 20 11.90 -8.74 3.83
N ASP A 21 12.07 -8.32 5.08
CA ASP A 21 11.00 -8.31 6.07
C ASP A 21 10.03 -7.12 5.89
N VAL A 22 10.51 -6.01 5.33
CA VAL A 22 9.71 -4.80 5.08
C VAL A 22 8.52 -5.10 4.18
N GLN A 23 8.73 -5.88 3.12
CA GLN A 23 7.70 -6.25 2.16
C GLN A 23 6.63 -7.14 2.81
N SER A 24 7.06 -8.13 3.59
CA SER A 24 6.17 -9.06 4.28
C SER A 24 5.30 -8.34 5.30
N GLY A 25 5.91 -7.51 6.16
CA GLY A 25 5.14 -6.79 7.16
C GLY A 25 4.27 -5.69 6.57
N THR A 26 4.71 -5.01 5.50
CA THR A 26 3.83 -4.10 4.72
C THR A 26 2.61 -4.84 4.18
N ARG A 27 2.80 -6.03 3.59
CA ARG A 27 1.69 -6.87 3.11
C ARG A 27 0.75 -7.23 4.24
N GLN A 28 1.28 -7.68 5.38
CA GLN A 28 0.47 -8.07 6.54
C GLN A 28 -0.37 -6.90 7.05
N VAL A 29 0.22 -5.71 7.17
CA VAL A 29 -0.46 -4.49 7.62
C VAL A 29 -1.56 -4.06 6.65
N LEU A 30 -1.22 -3.92 5.36
CA LEU A 30 -2.14 -3.41 4.35
C LEU A 30 -3.30 -4.38 4.09
N LEU A 31 -3.05 -5.69 4.11
CA LEU A 31 -4.11 -6.69 3.94
C LEU A 31 -4.85 -7.03 5.23
N GLY A 32 -4.44 -6.50 6.39
CA GLY A 32 -5.06 -6.80 7.68
C GLY A 32 -4.77 -8.20 8.21
N LEU A 33 -3.66 -8.81 7.81
CA LEU A 33 -3.24 -10.16 8.23
C LEU A 33 -2.50 -10.16 9.57
N ASP A 34 -1.86 -9.06 9.94
CA ASP A 34 -1.17 -8.90 11.23
C ASP A 34 -1.22 -7.44 11.72
N ASN A 35 -0.92 -7.23 13.00
CA ASN A 35 -0.95 -5.93 13.63
C ASN A 35 0.23 -5.02 13.19
N PRO A 36 -0.04 -3.75 12.86
CA PRO A 36 -1.35 -3.09 12.79
C PRO A 36 -2.18 -3.49 11.56
N LYS A 37 -3.46 -3.81 11.75
CA LYS A 37 -4.36 -4.19 10.65
C LYS A 37 -5.09 -2.99 10.04
N LEU A 38 -4.66 -2.54 8.86
CA LEU A 38 -5.20 -1.32 8.25
C LEU A 38 -6.72 -1.38 7.98
N PRO A 39 -7.29 -2.42 7.30
CA PRO A 39 -8.71 -2.46 6.99
C PRO A 39 -9.60 -2.44 8.24
N GLU A 40 -9.23 -3.21 9.27
CA GLU A 40 -9.95 -3.25 10.54
C GLU A 40 -9.93 -1.89 11.25
N LYS A 41 -8.77 -1.21 11.28
CA LYS A 41 -8.65 0.12 11.90
C LYS A 41 -9.50 1.17 11.19
N VAL A 42 -9.53 1.16 9.86
CA VAL A 42 -10.35 2.08 9.05
C VAL A 42 -11.84 1.82 9.30
N ASN A 43 -12.28 0.57 9.16
CA ASN A 43 -13.68 0.19 9.34
C ASN A 43 -14.16 0.49 10.78
N LYS A 44 -13.31 0.26 11.79
CA LYS A 44 -13.62 0.59 13.19
C LYS A 44 -13.79 2.09 13.42
N GLN A 45 -12.95 2.94 12.81
CA GLN A 45 -13.08 4.40 12.95
C GLN A 45 -14.29 4.97 12.20
N LEU A 46 -14.67 4.34 11.09
CA LEU A 46 -15.88 4.71 10.35
C LEU A 46 -17.15 4.23 11.05
N GLY A 47 -17.10 3.07 11.72
CA GLY A 47 -18.29 2.42 12.31
C GLY A 47 -19.05 1.52 11.34
N TRP A 48 -18.49 1.26 10.16
CA TRP A 48 -19.06 0.38 9.13
C TRP A 48 -17.96 -0.28 8.30
N PRO A 49 -18.24 -1.43 7.65
CA PRO A 49 -17.27 -2.11 6.77
C PRO A 49 -17.16 -1.37 5.44
N ALA A 50 -16.27 -0.38 5.34
CA ALA A 50 -16.09 0.46 4.16
C ALA A 50 -15.13 -0.17 3.13
N ILE A 51 -14.05 -0.79 3.60
CA ILE A 51 -13.02 -1.37 2.75
C ILE A 51 -12.81 -2.86 3.05
N LYS A 52 -12.67 -3.64 1.99
CA LYS A 52 -12.29 -5.07 2.04
C LYS A 52 -11.02 -5.29 1.22
N PRO A 53 -9.95 -5.88 1.80
CA PRO A 53 -8.72 -6.13 1.05
C PRO A 53 -8.96 -7.13 -0.08
N LEU A 54 -8.43 -6.84 -1.27
CA LEU A 54 -8.49 -7.72 -2.44
C LEU A 54 -7.12 -8.33 -2.73
N PHE A 55 -6.11 -7.49 -3.00
CA PHE A 55 -4.78 -7.98 -3.35
C PHE A 55 -3.68 -7.02 -2.90
N PHE A 56 -2.46 -7.56 -2.92
CA PHE A 56 -1.21 -6.84 -2.70
C PHE A 56 -0.21 -7.22 -3.79
N ALA A 57 0.47 -6.22 -4.35
CA ALA A 57 1.52 -6.43 -5.35
C ALA A 57 2.72 -5.54 -5.05
N LEU A 58 3.92 -6.01 -5.40
CA LEU A 58 5.16 -5.24 -5.27
C LEU A 58 5.40 -4.41 -6.53
N ILE A 59 5.77 -3.14 -6.34
CA ILE A 59 6.26 -2.29 -7.42
C ILE A 59 7.76 -2.54 -7.52
N LYS A 60 8.18 -3.20 -8.60
CA LYS A 60 9.58 -3.54 -8.83
C LYS A 60 10.20 -2.62 -9.87
N GLU A 61 11.34 -2.03 -9.52
CA GLU A 61 12.09 -1.14 -10.41
C GLU A 61 13.53 -1.64 -10.59
N PRO A 62 14.07 -1.55 -11.81
CA PRO A 62 15.44 -1.97 -12.09
C PRO A 62 16.43 -0.99 -11.43
N LYS A 63 17.29 -1.50 -10.55
CA LYS A 63 18.38 -0.73 -9.95
C LYS A 63 19.73 -1.38 -10.23
N LYS A 64 20.72 -0.55 -10.56
CA LYS A 64 22.10 -0.98 -10.83
C LYS A 64 22.86 -1.12 -9.51
N TYR A 65 23.52 -2.25 -9.32
CA TYR A 65 24.38 -2.56 -8.19
C TYR A 65 25.76 -2.95 -8.69
N TYR A 66 26.79 -2.60 -7.93
CA TYR A 66 28.13 -3.11 -8.17
C TYR A 66 28.39 -4.27 -7.21
N VAL A 67 28.62 -5.47 -7.74
CA VAL A 67 28.96 -6.65 -6.96
C VAL A 67 30.33 -7.14 -7.43
N GLY A 68 31.35 -6.99 -6.59
CA GLY A 68 32.74 -7.30 -6.95
C GLY A 68 33.22 -6.48 -8.16
N GLY A 69 32.89 -5.18 -8.20
CA GLY A 69 33.28 -4.27 -9.30
C GLY A 69 32.48 -4.43 -10.60
N LYS A 70 31.64 -5.47 -10.75
CA LYS A 70 30.82 -5.67 -11.95
C LYS A 70 29.41 -5.10 -11.78
N PRO A 71 28.88 -4.33 -12.74
CA PRO A 71 27.51 -3.85 -12.70
C PRO A 71 26.53 -5.01 -12.88
N ARG A 72 25.52 -5.10 -12.02
CA ARG A 72 24.38 -6.02 -12.12
C ARG A 72 23.10 -5.21 -11.96
N VAL A 73 22.10 -5.52 -12.78
CA VAL A 73 20.75 -4.96 -12.61
C VAL A 73 19.93 -5.93 -11.77
N ARG A 74 19.26 -5.43 -10.74
CA ARG A 74 18.28 -6.19 -9.98
C ARG A 74 16.98 -5.39 -9.89
N ASN A 75 15.86 -6.09 -10.04
CA ASN A 75 14.54 -5.52 -9.83
C ASN A 75 14.26 -5.50 -8.32
N LEU A 76 14.55 -4.38 -7.67
CA LEU A 76 14.18 -4.19 -6.27
C LEU A 76 12.72 -3.79 -6.15
N ALA A 77 12.06 -4.21 -5.07
CA ALA A 77 10.75 -3.66 -4.76
C ALA A 77 10.96 -2.22 -4.26
N ALA A 78 10.68 -1.22 -5.10
CA ALA A 78 10.71 0.20 -4.73
C ALA A 78 9.45 0.60 -3.96
N GLY A 79 8.41 -0.23 -4.01
CA GLY A 79 7.15 0.02 -3.32
C GLY A 79 6.23 -1.19 -3.35
N ALA A 80 4.99 -0.94 -2.95
CA ALA A 80 3.90 -1.88 -3.05
C ALA A 80 2.59 -1.17 -3.30
N ILE A 81 1.61 -1.90 -3.83
CA ILE A 81 0.24 -1.45 -3.99
C ILE A 81 -0.69 -2.46 -3.33
N ALA A 82 -1.64 -1.97 -2.54
CA ALA A 82 -2.76 -2.75 -2.02
C ALA A 82 -4.06 -2.25 -2.65
N CYS A 83 -4.93 -3.17 -3.04
CA CYS A 83 -6.25 -2.86 -3.58
C CYS A 83 -7.33 -3.25 -2.58
N TYR A 84 -8.32 -2.38 -2.44
CA TYR A 84 -9.49 -2.58 -1.61
C TYR A 84 -10.75 -2.44 -2.44
N TYR A 85 -11.68 -3.34 -2.19
CA TYR A 85 -13.06 -3.18 -2.62
C TYR A 85 -13.77 -2.21 -1.68
N TYR A 86 -14.37 -1.15 -2.24
CA TYR A 86 -15.20 -0.21 -1.51
C TYR A 86 -16.66 -0.67 -1.54
N THR A 87 -17.29 -0.80 -0.36
CA THR A 87 -18.62 -1.44 -0.22
C THR A 87 -19.75 -0.49 0.14
N TRP A 88 -19.52 0.82 0.15
CA TRP A 88 -20.52 1.80 0.55
C TRP A 88 -20.88 2.79 -0.57
N SER A 89 -21.81 3.68 -0.26
CA SER A 89 -22.37 4.68 -1.15
C SER A 89 -21.38 5.83 -1.36
N ASP A 90 -21.46 6.47 -2.53
CA ASP A 90 -20.52 7.51 -2.94
C ASP A 90 -20.48 8.71 -1.97
N ASP A 91 -21.55 9.00 -1.23
CA ASP A 91 -21.59 10.06 -0.20
C ASP A 91 -20.66 9.78 1.00
N LYS A 92 -20.30 8.51 1.24
CA LYS A 92 -19.38 8.11 2.30
C LYS A 92 -17.93 7.99 1.82
N LEU A 93 -17.67 8.16 0.53
CA LEU A 93 -16.36 7.88 -0.05
C LEU A 93 -15.31 8.86 0.46
N GLU A 94 -15.60 10.16 0.42
CA GLU A 94 -14.66 11.21 0.86
C GLU A 94 -14.23 10.99 2.32
N LYS A 95 -15.18 10.81 3.23
CA LYS A 95 -14.91 10.47 4.64
C LYS A 95 -14.12 9.18 4.78
N THR A 96 -14.38 8.17 3.93
CA THR A 96 -13.62 6.91 3.94
C THR A 96 -12.15 7.16 3.56
N ILE A 97 -11.89 7.99 2.54
CA ILE A 97 -10.52 8.33 2.12
C ILE A 97 -9.80 9.16 3.17
N GLU A 98 -10.49 10.11 3.81
CA GLU A 98 -9.94 10.90 4.91
C GLU A 98 -9.48 10.00 6.07
N ILE A 99 -10.37 9.11 6.54
CA ILE A 99 -10.03 8.17 7.62
C ILE A 99 -8.93 7.19 7.21
N LEU A 100 -8.97 6.67 5.98
CA LEU A 100 -7.92 5.81 5.44
C LEU A 100 -6.55 6.53 5.46
N ASN A 101 -6.50 7.77 4.98
CA ASN A 101 -5.30 8.60 5.00
C ASN A 101 -4.77 8.80 6.42
N ASN A 102 -5.66 9.16 7.36
CA ASN A 102 -5.30 9.38 8.77
C ASN A 102 -4.75 8.12 9.44
N VAL A 103 -5.34 6.94 9.16
CA VAL A 103 -4.84 5.67 9.69
C VAL A 103 -3.49 5.31 9.08
N LEU A 104 -3.29 5.53 7.78
CA LEU A 104 -2.01 5.30 7.11
C LEU A 104 -0.88 6.17 7.70
N LEU A 105 -1.14 7.46 7.94
CA LEU A 105 -0.20 8.36 8.61
C LEU A 105 0.20 7.84 9.99
N LYS A 106 -0.79 7.48 10.82
CA LYS A 106 -0.55 6.93 12.17
C LYS A 106 0.27 5.64 12.15
N ILE A 107 0.00 4.76 11.18
CA ILE A 107 0.76 3.52 11.01
C ILE A 107 2.22 3.83 10.63
N LYS A 108 2.42 4.72 9.66
CA LYS A 108 3.75 5.16 9.22
C LYS A 108 4.57 5.73 10.38
N GLU A 109 3.97 6.64 11.15
CA GLU A 109 4.61 7.30 12.30
C GLU A 109 4.93 6.29 13.43
N GLY A 110 4.01 5.37 13.70
CA GLY A 110 4.17 4.38 14.77
C GLY A 110 5.06 3.18 14.42
N SER A 111 5.41 2.98 13.15
CA SER A 111 6.05 1.74 12.68
C SER A 111 7.32 2.01 11.86
N LYS A 112 8.40 2.43 12.53
CA LYS A 112 9.71 2.69 11.88
C LYS A 112 10.24 1.51 11.04
N TRP A 113 9.85 0.28 11.38
CA TRP A 113 10.26 -0.93 10.68
C TRP A 113 9.62 -1.09 9.29
N LEU A 114 8.48 -0.44 9.02
CA LEU A 114 7.82 -0.46 7.71
C LEU A 114 8.61 0.35 6.65
N LYS A 115 9.43 1.31 7.07
CA LYS A 115 10.25 2.15 6.16
C LYS A 115 9.48 2.78 4.99
N TRP A 116 8.21 3.11 5.20
CA TRP A 116 7.41 3.83 4.21
C TRP A 116 7.90 5.27 4.13
N GLU A 117 8.29 5.70 2.94
CA GLU A 117 8.71 7.08 2.68
C GLU A 117 7.50 7.94 2.32
N THR A 118 6.72 7.47 1.35
CA THR A 118 5.48 8.10 0.91
C THR A 118 4.39 7.05 0.71
N PHE A 119 3.14 7.50 0.72
CA PHE A 119 2.02 6.71 0.23
C PHE A 119 1.07 7.61 -0.55
N ARG A 120 0.28 7.02 -1.45
CA ARG A 120 -0.73 7.68 -2.26
C ARG A 120 -1.99 6.83 -2.30
N ILE A 121 -3.14 7.49 -2.36
CA ILE A 121 -4.45 6.83 -2.46
C ILE A 121 -5.02 7.17 -3.83
N TYR A 122 -5.40 6.14 -4.58
CA TYR A 122 -6.05 6.28 -5.89
C TYR A 122 -7.44 5.69 -5.85
N LEU A 123 -8.35 6.30 -6.60
CA LEU A 123 -9.70 5.79 -6.82
C LEU A 123 -9.77 5.30 -8.27
N ALA A 124 -10.17 4.05 -8.47
CA ALA A 124 -10.58 3.59 -9.78
C ALA A 124 -12.10 3.41 -9.78
N LYS A 125 -12.77 4.14 -10.68
CA LYS A 125 -14.14 3.87 -11.07
C LYS A 125 -14.11 3.10 -12.38
N GLU A 126 -14.97 2.11 -12.50
CA GLU A 126 -15.15 1.30 -13.71
C GLU A 126 -15.43 2.20 -14.94
N ILE A 127 -14.64 2.04 -16.01
CA ILE A 127 -14.85 2.70 -17.29
C ILE A 127 -15.35 1.63 -18.26
N HIS A 128 -16.63 1.67 -18.62
CA HIS A 128 -17.16 0.84 -19.69
C HIS A 128 -16.85 1.51 -21.04
N GLN A 129 -15.77 1.08 -21.70
CA GLN A 129 -15.51 1.47 -23.08
C GLN A 129 -16.24 0.49 -24.00
N LYS A 130 -17.33 0.93 -24.64
CA LYS A 130 -17.92 0.23 -25.79
C LYS A 130 -17.09 0.60 -27.02
N THR A 131 -16.37 -0.35 -27.57
CA THR A 131 -15.84 -0.24 -28.94
C THR A 131 -17.03 -0.41 -29.89
N LEU A 132 -17.30 0.60 -30.71
CA LEU A 132 -18.24 0.53 -31.83
C LEU A 132 -17.63 -0.26 -32.99
#